data_AF-A0AAV0NI85-F1
#
_entry.id   AF-A0AAV0NI85-F1
#
_cell.length_a   1.000
_cell.length_b   1.000
_cell.length_c   1.000
_cell.angle_alpha   90.00
_cell.angle_beta   90.00
_cell.angle_gamma   90.00
#
_symmetry.space_group_name_H-M   'P 1'
#
loop_
_entity.id
_entity.type
_entity.pdbx_description
1 polymer ?
#
loop_
_entity_poly.entity_id
_entity_poly.type
_entity_poly.pdbx_seq_one_letter_code
_entity_poly.pdbx_strand_id
1 'polypeptide(L)'
;MLQQVPGKVHTYFSADTIHSDSNDCARLDAEYPTEFLNTLSFSGFPDHDISLKIFAPIMLLRNLNPDIGLCNGTRIMVTYLSTYVIKGLIMGGTYDGSVVVIPRIIVNINDHNWPFVLKRRQFPNSSLLRHDDQQESRTNIGSCGRLPSEAGVQPWAIIGCCF
;
A
#
# COMPACT_ATOMS: atom_id res chain seq x y z
N MET A 1 12.25 -3.29 4.79
CA MET A 1 12.59 -3.06 3.35
C MET A 1 12.38 -1.62 2.85
N LEU A 2 11.38 -0.83 3.33
CA LEU A 2 11.30 0.63 3.05
C LEU A 2 12.60 1.39 3.40
N GLN A 3 13.35 0.94 4.39
CA GLN A 3 14.65 1.51 4.78
C GLN A 3 15.73 1.34 3.70
N GLN A 4 15.60 0.37 2.79
CA GLN A 4 16.60 0.08 1.75
C GLN A 4 16.48 1.02 0.54
N VAL A 5 15.30 1.62 0.31
CA VAL A 5 15.14 2.63 -0.74
C VAL A 5 15.66 3.97 -0.22
N PRO A 6 16.68 4.57 -0.85
CA PRO A 6 17.18 5.88 -0.45
C PRO A 6 16.10 6.94 -0.72
N GLY A 7 15.87 7.83 0.25
CA GLY A 7 14.94 8.94 0.08
C GLY A 7 14.11 9.26 1.32
N LYS A 8 13.55 10.47 1.33
CA LYS A 8 12.67 10.96 2.39
C LYS A 8 11.34 10.21 2.33
N VAL A 9 10.92 9.66 3.47
CA VAL A 9 9.57 9.10 3.63
C VAL A 9 8.56 10.23 3.58
N HIS A 10 7.51 10.05 2.79
CA HIS A 10 6.34 10.92 2.78
C HIS A 10 5.14 10.12 3.27
N THR A 11 4.51 10.59 4.35
CA THR A 11 3.35 9.95 4.95
C THR A 11 2.09 10.72 4.58
N TYR A 12 1.09 10.01 4.07
CA TYR A 12 -0.22 10.55 3.74
C TYR A 12 -1.26 9.99 4.71
N PHE A 13 -1.96 10.89 5.38
CA PHE A 13 -3.10 10.55 6.23
C PHE A 13 -4.40 10.57 5.43
N SER A 14 -5.30 9.64 5.72
CA SER A 14 -6.65 9.64 5.17
C SER A 14 -7.49 10.74 5.81
N ALA A 15 -8.59 11.09 5.15
CA ALA A 15 -9.66 11.86 5.76
C ALA A 15 -10.89 10.97 5.86
N ASP A 16 -11.26 10.63 7.09
CA ASP A 16 -12.30 9.66 7.42
C ASP A 16 -13.53 10.39 7.95
N THR A 17 -14.69 10.00 7.44
CA THR A 17 -16.00 10.58 7.80
C THR A 17 -17.05 9.50 7.79
N ILE A 18 -18.13 9.68 8.53
CA ILE A 18 -19.28 8.78 8.45
C ILE A 18 -20.21 9.27 7.34
N HIS A 19 -20.69 8.34 6.52
CA HIS A 19 -21.81 8.63 5.63
C HIS A 19 -23.11 8.51 6.41
N SER A 20 -23.86 9.61 6.50
CA SER A 20 -25.20 9.62 7.10
C SER A 20 -26.18 10.26 6.13
N ASP A 21 -27.20 9.50 5.74
CA ASP A 21 -28.36 10.02 5.01
C ASP A 21 -29.52 10.39 5.97
N SER A 22 -29.33 10.25 7.29
CA SER A 22 -30.33 10.47 8.34
C SER A 22 -29.92 11.56 9.35
N ASN A 23 -30.90 12.03 10.13
CA ASN A 23 -30.72 12.98 11.24
C ASN A 23 -29.84 12.43 12.39
N ASP A 24 -29.39 11.17 12.34
CA ASP A 24 -28.55 10.55 13.37
C ASP A 24 -27.07 10.89 13.25
N CYS A 25 -26.68 11.69 12.25
CA CYS A 25 -25.29 12.12 12.01
C CYS A 25 -24.63 12.65 13.29
N ALA A 26 -25.30 13.55 14.02
CA ALA A 26 -24.77 14.11 15.26
C ALA A 26 -24.60 13.08 16.39
N ARG A 27 -25.43 12.03 16.42
CA ARG A 27 -25.32 10.93 17.39
C ARG A 27 -24.12 10.04 17.06
N LEU A 28 -23.98 9.68 15.78
CA LEU A 28 -22.88 8.85 15.30
C LEU A 28 -21.54 9.56 15.42
N ASP A 29 -21.46 10.85 15.13
CA ASP A 29 -20.24 11.64 15.28
C ASP A 29 -19.79 11.75 16.75
N ALA A 30 -20.74 11.77 17.69
CA ALA A 30 -20.45 11.76 19.12
C ALA A 30 -20.03 10.37 19.64
N GLU A 31 -20.60 9.31 19.07
CA GLU A 31 -20.33 7.92 19.46
C GLU A 31 -19.02 7.39 18.84
N TYR A 32 -18.67 7.87 17.64
CA TYR A 32 -17.52 7.43 16.85
C TYR A 32 -16.66 8.63 16.43
N PRO A 33 -15.77 9.12 17.31
CA PRO A 33 -14.90 10.25 16.99
C PRO A 33 -13.94 9.90 15.84
N THR A 34 -13.44 10.91 15.12
CA THR A 34 -12.56 10.72 13.96
C THR A 34 -11.28 9.95 14.32
N GLU A 35 -10.76 10.13 15.52
CA GLU A 35 -9.61 9.39 16.05
C GLU A 35 -9.89 7.89 16.08
N PHE A 36 -11.11 7.48 16.42
CA PHE A 36 -11.52 6.08 16.36
C PHE A 36 -11.63 5.60 14.91
N LEU A 37 -12.26 6.37 14.02
CA LEU A 37 -12.39 6.02 12.60
C LEU A 37 -11.03 5.79 11.92
N ASN A 38 -10.03 6.60 12.28
CA ASN A 38 -8.66 6.49 11.78
C ASN A 38 -7.96 5.20 12.22
N THR A 39 -8.42 4.53 13.28
CA THR A 39 -7.86 3.23 13.72
C THR A 39 -8.42 2.04 12.94
N LEU A 40 -9.52 2.23 12.20
CA LEU A 40 -10.18 1.14 11.49
C LEU A 40 -9.40 0.75 10.22
N SER A 41 -9.03 -0.52 10.13
CA SER A 41 -8.44 -1.13 8.94
C SER A 41 -9.41 -2.13 8.32
N PHE A 42 -9.48 -2.13 6.98
CA PHE A 42 -10.38 -2.99 6.22
C PHE A 42 -9.60 -3.67 5.10
N SER A 43 -9.83 -4.96 4.91
CA SER A 43 -9.16 -5.72 3.85
C SER A 43 -9.54 -5.18 2.47
N GLY A 44 -8.54 -4.97 1.61
CA GLY A 44 -8.75 -4.44 0.26
C GLY A 44 -8.98 -2.92 0.18
N PHE A 45 -8.91 -2.20 1.30
CA PHE A 45 -9.01 -0.74 1.34
C PHE A 45 -7.67 -0.12 1.77
N PRO A 46 -7.40 1.13 1.37
CA PRO A 46 -6.22 1.82 1.84
C PRO A 46 -6.30 2.11 3.35
N ASP A 47 -5.18 1.93 4.01
CA ASP A 47 -5.01 2.25 5.43
C ASP A 47 -5.09 3.77 5.68
N HIS A 48 -5.33 4.13 6.94
CA HIS A 48 -5.35 5.53 7.35
C HIS A 48 -4.02 6.22 7.05
N ASP A 49 -2.90 5.64 7.46
CA ASP A 49 -1.56 6.13 7.16
C ASP A 49 -0.94 5.33 6.00
N ILE A 50 -0.44 6.02 4.99
CA ILE A 50 0.32 5.43 3.90
C ILE A 50 1.67 6.13 3.81
N SER A 51 2.74 5.38 4.01
CA SER A 51 4.11 5.88 3.92
C SER A 51 4.77 5.44 2.61
N LEU A 52 5.14 6.41 1.77
CA LEU A 52 5.74 6.19 0.46
C LEU A 52 7.13 6.83 0.37
N LYS A 53 7.94 6.30 -0.55
CA LYS A 53 9.22 6.88 -0.95
C LYS A 53 9.27 7.02 -2.47
N ILE A 54 10.06 7.96 -2.95
CA ILE A 54 10.41 8.01 -4.37
C ILE A 54 11.18 6.74 -4.73
N PHE A 55 10.92 6.19 -5.91
CA PHE A 55 11.39 4.91 -6.42
C PHE A 55 10.88 3.66 -5.69
N ALA A 56 9.95 3.81 -4.74
CA ALA A 56 9.26 2.67 -4.16
C ALA A 56 8.19 2.13 -5.12
N PRO A 57 8.08 0.80 -5.30
CA PRO A 57 6.98 0.21 -6.02
C PRO A 57 5.70 0.21 -5.17
N ILE A 58 4.58 0.57 -5.80
CA ILE A 58 3.24 0.52 -5.22
C ILE A 58 2.32 -0.29 -6.14
N MET A 59 1.20 -0.77 -5.60
CA MET A 59 0.18 -1.48 -6.38
C MET A 59 -1.18 -0.79 -6.23
N LEU A 60 -1.89 -0.60 -7.34
CA LEU A 60 -3.26 -0.09 -7.31
C LEU A 60 -4.21 -1.14 -6.72
N LEU A 61 -5.10 -0.71 -5.83
CA LEU A 61 -6.11 -1.55 -5.18
C LEU A 61 -7.43 -1.62 -5.96
N ARG A 62 -7.64 -0.74 -6.94
CA ARG A 62 -8.86 -0.70 -7.73
C ARG A 62 -8.67 -0.01 -9.08
N ASN A 63 -9.63 -0.22 -9.97
CA ASN A 63 -9.67 0.41 -11.27
C ASN A 63 -9.94 1.92 -11.14
N LEU A 64 -9.07 2.72 -11.76
CA LEU A 64 -9.25 4.16 -11.92
C LEU A 64 -9.54 4.52 -13.37
N ASN A 65 -8.73 3.99 -14.28
CA ASN A 65 -8.89 4.17 -15.71
C ASN A 65 -8.23 2.99 -16.45
N PRO A 66 -9.01 1.94 -16.76
CA PRO A 66 -8.49 0.76 -17.47
C PRO A 66 -7.90 1.07 -18.85
N ASP A 67 -8.41 2.11 -19.54
CA ASP A 67 -8.00 2.46 -20.91
C ASP A 67 -6.55 2.95 -20.99
N ILE A 68 -5.97 3.35 -19.85
CA ILE A 68 -4.57 3.78 -19.73
C ILE A 68 -3.76 2.86 -18.81
N GLY A 69 -4.25 1.66 -18.53
CA GLY A 69 -3.56 0.68 -17.69
C GLY A 69 -3.65 0.92 -16.18
N LEU A 70 -4.50 1.85 -15.70
CA LEU A 70 -4.76 2.06 -14.27
C LEU A 70 -5.88 1.14 -13.77
N CYS A 71 -5.59 -0.17 -13.77
CA CYS A 71 -6.45 -1.21 -13.23
C CYS A 71 -5.96 -1.72 -11.87
N ASN A 72 -6.80 -2.51 -11.20
CA ASN A 72 -6.43 -3.20 -9.97
C ASN A 72 -5.24 -4.13 -10.25
N GLY A 73 -4.24 -4.11 -9.37
CA GLY A 73 -3.02 -4.90 -9.51
C GLY A 73 -1.91 -4.25 -10.34
N THR A 74 -2.16 -3.10 -11.01
CA THR A 74 -1.10 -2.38 -11.73
C THR A 74 0.00 -1.98 -10.77
N ARG A 75 1.22 -2.43 -11.06
CA ARG A 75 2.42 -2.05 -10.32
C ARG A 75 2.95 -0.74 -10.87
N ILE A 76 3.25 0.20 -9.99
CA ILE A 76 3.68 1.54 -10.36
C ILE A 76 4.94 1.89 -9.57
N MET A 77 6.00 2.33 -10.24
CA MET A 77 7.17 2.91 -9.60
C MET A 77 6.90 4.39 -9.32
N VAL A 78 6.96 4.80 -8.06
CA VAL A 78 6.76 6.21 -7.69
C VAL A 78 7.91 7.06 -8.20
N THR A 79 7.62 8.08 -9.00
CA THR A 79 8.64 9.03 -9.50
C THR A 79 8.54 10.40 -8.82
N TYR A 80 7.35 10.78 -8.39
CA TYR A 80 7.14 12.05 -7.70
C TYR A 80 5.97 11.98 -6.71
N LEU A 81 6.18 12.58 -5.54
CA LEU A 81 5.23 12.63 -4.43
C LEU A 81 4.80 14.07 -4.21
N SER A 82 3.50 14.32 -4.29
CA SER A 82 2.87 15.63 -4.04
C SER A 82 1.70 15.48 -3.07
N THR A 83 1.30 16.58 -2.45
CA THR A 83 0.22 16.61 -1.45
C THR A 83 -1.08 15.95 -1.94
N TYR A 84 -1.45 16.17 -3.21
CA TYR A 84 -2.74 15.74 -3.77
C TYR A 84 -2.65 14.63 -4.82
N VAL A 85 -1.46 14.40 -5.38
CA VAL A 85 -1.25 13.46 -6.48
C VAL A 85 0.06 12.72 -6.34
N ILE A 86 0.06 11.45 -6.74
CA ILE A 86 1.29 10.66 -6.89
C ILE A 86 1.53 10.48 -8.38
N LYS A 87 2.76 10.74 -8.84
CA LYS A 87 3.16 10.39 -10.19
C LYS A 87 4.05 9.16 -10.16
N GLY A 88 3.89 8.31 -11.17
CA GLY A 88 4.71 7.12 -11.30
C GLY A 88 4.73 6.58 -12.71
N LEU A 89 5.53 5.53 -12.88
CA LEU A 89 5.66 4.77 -14.11
C LEU A 89 4.99 3.43 -13.92
N ILE A 90 4.14 3.01 -14.86
CA ILE A 90 3.63 1.64 -14.87
C ILE A 90 4.80 0.68 -15.10
N MET A 91 4.80 -0.42 -14.33
CA MET A 91 5.78 -1.49 -14.44
C MET A 91 5.13 -2.75 -15.00
N GLY A 92 5.61 -3.18 -16.16
CA GLY A 92 5.18 -4.39 -16.85
C GLY A 92 3.87 -4.27 -17.62
N GLY A 93 3.57 -5.31 -18.39
CA GLY A 93 2.37 -5.41 -19.22
C GLY A 93 2.37 -4.50 -20.44
N THR A 94 1.18 -4.26 -21.00
CA THR A 94 1.00 -3.51 -22.26
C THR A 94 1.32 -2.02 -22.13
N TYR A 95 1.25 -1.47 -20.92
CA TYR A 95 1.42 -0.04 -20.63
C TYR A 95 2.76 0.25 -19.93
N ASP A 96 3.71 -0.68 -19.97
CA ASP A 96 5.02 -0.53 -19.32
C ASP A 96 5.73 0.78 -19.70
N GLY A 97 6.33 1.44 -18.71
CA GLY A 97 7.00 2.74 -18.89
C GLY A 97 6.06 3.95 -19.04
N SER A 98 4.73 3.76 -19.06
CA SER A 98 3.79 4.87 -19.18
C SER A 98 3.76 5.73 -17.91
N VAL A 99 3.83 7.05 -18.08
CA VAL A 99 3.70 8.02 -16.98
C VAL A 99 2.24 8.18 -16.60
N VAL A 100 1.93 7.98 -15.33
CA VAL A 100 0.58 8.07 -14.79
C VAL A 100 0.51 8.93 -13.55
N VAL A 101 -0.68 9.48 -13.30
CA VAL A 101 -1.00 10.31 -12.13
C VAL A 101 -2.13 9.65 -11.35
N ILE A 102 -1.90 9.43 -10.06
CA ILE A 102 -2.86 8.81 -9.15
C ILE A 102 -3.38 9.91 -8.21
N PRO A 103 -4.67 10.29 -8.29
CA PRO A 103 -5.29 11.19 -7.34
C PRO A 103 -5.73 10.46 -6.07
N ARG A 104 -5.99 11.23 -5.00
CA ARG A 104 -6.78 10.72 -3.86
C ARG A 104 -8.22 10.51 -4.29
N ILE A 105 -8.80 9.39 -3.90
CA ILE A 105 -10.20 9.06 -4.17
C ILE A 105 -10.97 8.91 -2.86
N ILE A 106 -12.30 8.97 -2.93
CA ILE A 106 -13.17 8.63 -1.81
C ILE A 106 -13.62 7.19 -1.97
N VAL A 107 -13.54 6.42 -0.89
CA VAL A 107 -14.02 5.05 -0.83
C VAL A 107 -15.06 4.93 0.27
N ASN A 108 -16.21 4.37 -0.07
CA ASN A 108 -17.26 4.03 0.89
C ASN A 108 -17.05 2.57 1.31
N ILE A 109 -16.88 2.35 2.60
CA ILE A 109 -16.67 1.04 3.21
C ILE A 109 -17.94 0.73 3.98
N ASN A 110 -18.66 -0.29 3.52
CA ASN A 110 -19.86 -0.80 4.16
C ASN A 110 -19.55 -2.20 4.70
N ASP A 111 -19.25 -2.26 5.99
CA ASP A 111 -18.92 -3.49 6.70
C ASP A 111 -20.04 -3.81 7.69
N HIS A 112 -20.54 -5.03 7.68
CA HIS A 112 -21.66 -5.46 8.52
C HIS A 112 -21.36 -5.41 10.03
N ASN A 113 -20.09 -5.30 10.42
CA ASN A 113 -19.68 -5.17 11.82
C ASN A 113 -19.93 -3.76 12.38
N TRP A 114 -20.16 -2.75 11.53
CA TRP A 114 -20.32 -1.36 11.94
C TRP A 114 -21.71 -0.83 11.57
N PRO A 115 -22.34 -0.03 12.45
CA PRO A 115 -23.67 0.53 12.18
C PRO A 115 -23.64 1.75 11.24
N PHE A 116 -22.52 1.98 10.56
CA PHE A 116 -22.29 3.15 9.70
C PHE A 116 -21.49 2.76 8.46
N VAL A 117 -21.60 3.60 7.42
CA VAL A 117 -20.75 3.49 6.23
C VAL A 117 -19.60 4.47 6.37
N LEU A 118 -18.37 3.97 6.38
CA LEU A 118 -17.17 4.81 6.48
C LEU A 118 -16.82 5.38 5.10
N LYS A 119 -16.68 6.71 5.02
CA LYS A 119 -16.14 7.45 3.89
C LYS A 119 -14.67 7.78 4.15
N ARG A 120 -13.76 7.06 3.47
CA ARG A 120 -12.31 7.27 3.55
C ARG A 120 -11.79 7.92 2.28
N ARG A 121 -11.18 9.10 2.39
CA ARG A 121 -10.47 9.77 1.30
C ARG A 121 -8.98 9.50 1.36
N GLN A 122 -8.46 8.69 0.43
CA GLN A 122 -7.07 8.28 0.41
C GLN A 122 -6.60 7.88 -0.99
N PHE A 123 -5.29 7.73 -1.20
CA PHE A 123 -4.77 7.13 -2.43
C PHE A 123 -5.19 5.65 -2.54
N PRO A 124 -5.64 5.20 -3.74
CA PRO A 124 -6.09 3.83 -3.97
C PRO A 124 -4.92 2.86 -4.19
N ASN A 125 -3.91 2.93 -3.35
CA ASN A 125 -2.74 2.06 -3.45
C ASN A 125 -2.51 1.31 -2.14
N SER A 126 -1.88 0.14 -2.28
CA SER A 126 -1.21 -0.51 -1.18
C SER A 126 0.28 -0.30 -1.35
N SER A 127 0.93 0.06 -0.24
CA SER A 127 2.38 -0.06 -0.17
C SER A 127 2.73 -1.55 -0.19
N LEU A 128 3.38 -2.01 -1.27
CA LEU A 128 3.92 -3.38 -1.36
C LEU A 128 4.99 -3.70 -0.30
N LEU A 129 5.35 -2.71 0.52
CA LEU A 129 6.41 -2.77 1.52
C LEU A 129 5.89 -2.98 2.96
N ARG A 130 4.59 -3.24 3.14
CA ARG A 130 4.02 -3.69 4.41
C ARG A 130 4.05 -5.23 4.45
N HIS A 131 5.17 -5.78 4.96
CA HIS A 131 5.52 -7.14 5.45
C HIS A 131 7.03 -7.29 5.20
N ASP A 132 7.96 -7.49 6.13
CA ASP A 132 8.01 -8.35 7.30
C ASP A 132 8.33 -7.61 8.61
N ASP A 133 7.58 -7.90 9.67
CA ASP A 133 8.03 -7.95 11.07
C ASP A 133 6.79 -8.31 11.91
N GLN A 134 6.33 -9.57 11.83
CA GLN A 134 5.57 -10.30 12.87
C GLN A 134 5.21 -11.71 12.36
N GLN A 135 6.21 -12.57 12.14
CA GLN A 135 6.08 -14.00 12.50
C GLN A 135 7.46 -14.70 12.51
N GLU A 136 8.28 -14.39 13.51
CA GLU A 136 9.34 -15.32 13.91
C GLU A 136 9.27 -15.54 15.42
N SER A 137 8.33 -16.38 15.82
CA SER A 137 8.31 -16.97 17.16
C SER A 137 8.03 -18.47 17.06
N ARG A 138 9.10 -19.25 17.24
CA ARG A 138 9.15 -20.65 17.71
C ARG A 138 8.63 -21.67 16.69
N THR A 139 9.49 -22.54 16.14
CA THR A 139 9.99 -23.70 16.89
C THR A 139 11.46 -24.03 16.67
N ASN A 140 12.11 -24.37 17.78
CA ASN A 140 13.51 -24.77 17.90
C ASN A 140 13.73 -26.27 17.58
N ILE A 141 14.89 -26.54 16.97
CA ILE A 141 15.73 -27.76 17.04
C ILE A 141 15.28 -28.99 16.24
N GLY A 142 16.09 -29.31 15.22
CA GLY A 142 16.10 -30.61 14.52
C GLY A 142 17.25 -30.68 13.51
N SER A 143 18.43 -31.02 13.99
CA SER A 143 19.70 -31.23 13.26
C SER A 143 19.60 -32.15 12.04
N CYS A 144 20.21 -31.77 10.91
CA CYS A 144 20.76 -32.71 9.95
C CYS A 144 22.00 -32.09 9.27
N GLY A 145 23.14 -32.75 9.43
CA GLY A 145 24.47 -32.18 9.14
C GLY A 145 25.07 -32.51 7.78
N ARG A 146 26.36 -32.16 7.71
CA ARG A 146 27.41 -32.37 6.69
C ARG A 146 27.58 -31.27 5.64
N LEU A 147 28.66 -30.49 5.85
CA LEU A 147 29.50 -29.90 4.79
C LEU A 147 30.23 -31.03 4.03
N PRO A 148 30.65 -30.80 2.77
CA PRO A 148 32.07 -30.51 2.59
C PRO A 148 32.43 -29.46 1.50
N SER A 149 33.57 -28.81 1.80
CA SER A 149 34.66 -28.28 0.95
C SER A 149 34.39 -27.51 -0.36
N GLU A 150 34.73 -26.22 -0.30
CA GLU A 150 35.64 -25.48 -1.19
C GLU A 150 35.64 -25.74 -2.71
N ALA A 151 35.22 -24.72 -3.47
CA ALA A 151 35.94 -24.26 -4.65
C ALA A 151 35.56 -22.79 -4.92
N GLY A 152 36.57 -21.91 -4.96
CA GLY A 152 36.38 -20.47 -5.09
C GLY A 152 36.01 -20.02 -6.50
N VAL A 153 35.15 -19.00 -6.58
CA VAL A 153 35.04 -18.07 -7.72
C VAL A 153 34.65 -16.69 -7.17
N GLN A 154 35.37 -15.66 -7.62
CA GLN A 154 35.24 -14.24 -7.28
C GLN A 154 33.98 -13.56 -7.93
N PRO A 155 33.58 -12.37 -7.47
CA PRO A 155 32.20 -11.88 -7.53
C PRO A 155 31.93 -10.96 -8.73
N TRP A 156 31.03 -11.35 -9.65
CA TRP A 156 30.31 -10.42 -10.56
C TRP A 156 29.18 -11.04 -11.41
N ALA A 157 28.73 -12.27 -11.17
CA ALA A 157 27.60 -12.86 -11.89
C ALA A 157 26.41 -13.10 -10.96
N ILE A 158 25.46 -12.16 -10.94
CA ILE A 158 24.00 -12.32 -11.03
C ILE A 158 23.45 -10.88 -11.04
N ILE A 159 23.49 -10.28 -12.23
CA ILE A 159 22.55 -9.23 -12.62
C ILE A 159 21.52 -9.94 -13.49
N GLY A 160 20.24 -9.75 -13.18
CA GLY A 160 19.16 -10.09 -14.11
C GLY A 160 18.22 -11.18 -13.61
N CYS A 161 17.30 -10.80 -12.72
CA CYS A 161 15.89 -11.20 -12.75
C CYS A 161 15.19 -10.56 -11.54
N CYS A 162 14.00 -10.01 -11.77
CA CYS A 162 13.13 -9.25 -10.85
C CYS A 162 13.28 -7.72 -10.92
N PHE A 163 12.96 -7.18 -12.10
CA PHE A 163 12.09 -6.00 -12.20
C PHE A 163 10.79 -6.44 -12.89
#